data_AF-A0AAN0MB46-F1
#
_entry.id   AF-A0AAN0MB46-F1
#
_cell.length_a   1.000
_cell.length_b   1.000
_cell.length_c   1.000
_cell.angle_alpha   90.00
_cell.angle_beta   90.00
_cell.angle_gamma   90.00
#
_symmetry.space_group_name_H-M   'P 1'
#
loop_
_entity.id
_entity.type
_entity.pdbx_description
1 polymer ?
#
loop_
_entity_poly.entity_id
_entity_poly.type
_entity_poly.pdbx_seq_one_letter_code
_entity_poly.pdbx_strand_id
1 'polypeptide(L)'
;MLFKNVISGFTAALFGGAMIAMPAMAQDTQTPRFSLELNNAADTEQGGCRLTYVAANQTGLAIEAISYQVAVFDADGGVTDLLVLEFGNLIAGKTKVVQFDLAGRGCADISRITVNEVAECALADGGVGDFCLTGLETASRGAIQFGI
;
A
#
# COMPACT_ATOMS: atom_id res chain seq x y z
N MET A 1 -66.47 -54.89 -19.52
CA MET A 1 -65.78 -55.74 -20.52
C MET A 1 -64.41 -55.12 -20.73
N LEU A 2 -63.23 -55.71 -20.56
CA LEU A 2 -62.70 -57.06 -20.30
C LEU A 2 -61.30 -56.83 -19.64
N PHE A 3 -61.02 -57.39 -18.45
CA PHE A 3 -60.12 -58.53 -18.16
C PHE A 3 -58.67 -58.51 -18.70
N LYS A 4 -57.72 -58.69 -17.73
CA LYS A 4 -56.42 -59.43 -17.77
C LYS A 4 -55.24 -58.72 -18.46
N ASN A 5 -53.96 -58.82 -18.06
CA ASN A 5 -53.19 -59.78 -17.24
C ASN A 5 -51.79 -59.14 -16.95
N VAL A 6 -51.18 -59.27 -15.75
CA VAL A 6 -50.12 -60.24 -15.33
C VAL A 6 -48.64 -59.86 -15.63
N ILE A 7 -47.90 -59.61 -14.52
CA ILE A 7 -46.55 -60.05 -14.08
C ILE A 7 -45.34 -59.95 -15.06
N SER A 8 -44.29 -59.21 -14.67
CA SER A 8 -42.98 -59.73 -14.20
C SER A 8 -41.91 -58.62 -14.19
N GLY A 9 -41.00 -58.68 -13.22
CA GLY A 9 -40.16 -57.56 -12.76
C GLY A 9 -38.93 -57.23 -13.59
N PHE A 10 -38.23 -56.15 -13.22
CA PHE A 10 -36.81 -55.93 -13.50
C PHE A 10 -36.21 -54.92 -12.47
N THR A 11 -35.28 -55.44 -11.67
CA THR A 11 -34.02 -54.92 -11.13
C THR A 11 -33.75 -53.43 -10.90
N ALA A 12 -33.11 -53.17 -9.76
CA ALA A 12 -32.63 -51.92 -9.17
C ALA A 12 -31.61 -51.11 -9.98
N ALA A 13 -31.58 -49.78 -9.76
CA ALA A 13 -30.36 -48.99 -9.55
C ALA A 13 -30.68 -47.57 -9.04
N LEU A 14 -30.31 -47.28 -7.79
CA LEU A 14 -30.22 -45.93 -7.23
C LEU A 14 -28.98 -45.24 -7.83
N PHE A 15 -29.15 -44.22 -8.66
CA PHE A 15 -28.06 -43.35 -9.09
C PHE A 15 -28.00 -42.14 -8.14
N GLY A 16 -27.10 -42.20 -7.15
CA GLY A 16 -26.76 -41.08 -6.29
C GLY A 16 -25.91 -40.06 -7.06
N GLY A 17 -26.45 -38.86 -7.26
CA GLY A 17 -25.72 -37.74 -7.85
C GLY A 17 -24.66 -37.20 -6.88
N ALA A 18 -23.40 -37.47 -7.18
CA ALA A 18 -22.27 -36.87 -6.47
C ALA A 18 -22.15 -35.39 -6.86
N MET A 19 -22.49 -34.50 -5.92
CA MET A 19 -22.20 -33.07 -5.99
C MET A 19 -20.69 -32.88 -5.83
N ILE A 20 -19.97 -32.67 -6.93
CA ILE A 20 -18.57 -32.31 -6.92
C ILE A 20 -18.48 -30.85 -6.50
N ALA A 21 -18.16 -30.60 -5.23
CA ALA A 21 -17.83 -29.28 -4.72
C ALA A 21 -16.53 -28.80 -5.40
N MET A 22 -16.64 -27.86 -6.34
CA MET A 22 -15.47 -27.18 -6.89
C MET A 22 -14.88 -26.27 -5.80
N PRO A 23 -13.56 -26.33 -5.53
CA PRO A 23 -12.94 -25.39 -4.62
C PRO A 23 -12.95 -24.01 -5.28
N ALA A 24 -13.62 -23.05 -4.66
CA ALA A 24 -13.52 -21.64 -5.03
C ALA A 24 -12.08 -21.19 -4.76
N MET A 25 -11.29 -21.02 -5.82
CA MET A 25 -10.00 -20.34 -5.74
C MET A 25 -10.28 -18.85 -5.57
N ALA A 26 -10.09 -18.31 -4.36
CA ALA A 26 -10.07 -16.87 -4.16
C ALA A 26 -8.87 -16.30 -4.92
N GLN A 27 -9.12 -15.53 -5.98
CA GLN A 27 -8.09 -14.72 -6.61
C GLN A 27 -7.91 -13.47 -5.76
N ASP A 28 -6.84 -13.42 -4.96
CA ASP A 28 -6.39 -12.18 -4.33
C ASP A 28 -6.04 -11.19 -5.45
N THR A 29 -7.02 -10.37 -5.81
CA THR A 29 -6.80 -9.24 -6.70
C THR A 29 -6.15 -8.17 -5.83
N GLN A 30 -4.83 -8.20 -5.81
CA GLN A 30 -4.04 -7.33 -4.95
C GLN A 30 -4.21 -5.89 -5.43
N THR A 31 -4.93 -5.09 -4.64
CA THR A 31 -5.20 -3.68 -4.95
C THR A 31 -3.88 -2.94 -5.18
N PRO A 32 -3.75 -2.16 -6.27
CA PRO A 32 -2.56 -1.34 -6.52
C PRO A 32 -2.28 -0.43 -5.33
N ARG A 33 -1.07 -0.50 -4.78
CA ARG A 33 -0.67 0.30 -3.63
C ARG A 33 0.76 0.76 -3.68
N PHE A 34 0.98 1.95 -3.15
CA PHE A 34 2.29 2.52 -2.93
C PHE A 34 2.45 2.70 -1.43
N SER A 35 3.48 2.09 -0.83
CA SER A 35 3.71 2.24 0.60
C SER A 35 4.88 3.19 0.88
N LEU A 36 4.72 3.98 1.92
CA LEU A 36 5.75 4.87 2.44
C LEU A 36 5.87 4.70 3.96
N GLU A 37 7.00 4.20 4.42
CA GLU A 37 7.28 3.97 5.83
C GLU A 37 8.37 4.93 6.31
N LEU A 38 8.10 5.68 7.38
CA LEU A 38 9.15 6.30 8.18
C LEU A 38 9.81 5.21 9.04
N ASN A 39 10.94 4.70 8.55
CA ASN A 39 11.60 3.53 9.11
C ASN A 39 12.51 3.87 10.28
N ASN A 40 13.19 5.02 10.21
CA ASN A 40 14.11 5.48 11.25
C ASN A 40 14.18 7.02 11.31
N ALA A 41 14.48 7.55 12.49
CA ALA A 41 14.81 8.95 12.73
C ALA A 41 16.02 9.01 13.66
N ALA A 42 17.05 9.75 13.28
CA ALA A 42 18.29 9.87 14.07
C ALA A 42 18.80 11.30 14.05
N ASP A 43 19.25 11.79 15.20
CA ASP A 43 19.91 13.09 15.27
C ASP A 43 21.19 13.10 14.42
N THR A 44 21.45 14.24 13.79
CA THR A 44 22.66 14.51 13.03
C THR A 44 23.66 15.28 13.88
N GLU A 45 24.94 15.20 13.53
CA GLU A 45 26.00 15.94 14.22
C GLU A 45 25.82 17.46 14.14
N GLN A 46 25.08 17.95 13.14
CA GLN A 46 24.78 19.36 12.90
C GLN A 46 23.53 19.85 13.63
N GLY A 47 22.94 19.05 14.52
CA GLY A 47 21.73 19.42 15.28
C GLY A 47 20.43 19.37 14.45
N GLY A 48 20.44 18.64 13.34
CA GLY A 48 19.26 18.29 12.54
C GLY A 48 18.75 16.87 12.82
N CYS A 49 17.64 16.49 12.18
CA CYS A 49 17.04 15.16 12.25
C CYS A 49 17.11 14.47 10.88
N ARG A 50 17.80 13.32 10.82
CA ARG A 50 17.84 12.46 9.63
C ARG A 50 16.70 11.47 9.66
N LEU A 51 15.80 11.60 8.71
CA LEU A 51 14.68 10.70 8.47
C LEU A 51 15.05 9.67 7.41
N THR A 52 14.81 8.40 7.68
CA THR A 52 14.98 7.31 6.70
C THR A 52 13.63 6.77 6.32
N TYR A 53 13.29 6.89 5.04
CA TYR A 53 12.05 6.40 4.46
C TYR A 53 12.27 5.15 3.62
N VAL A 54 11.31 4.24 3.67
CA VAL A 54 11.22 3.07 2.79
C VAL A 54 9.98 3.23 1.94
N ALA A 55 10.17 3.40 0.64
CA ALA A 55 9.11 3.47 -0.36
C ALA A 55 9.02 2.13 -1.12
N ALA A 56 7.83 1.55 -1.26
CA ALA A 56 7.64 0.33 -2.06
C ALA A 56 6.53 0.51 -3.10
N ASN A 57 6.86 0.21 -4.35
CA ASN A 57 5.92 0.23 -5.45
C ASN A 57 5.28 -1.15 -5.64
N GLN A 58 4.05 -1.31 -5.15
CA GLN A 58 3.25 -2.54 -5.27
C GLN A 58 2.00 -2.29 -6.11
N THR A 59 2.09 -1.34 -7.05
CA THR A 59 0.99 -0.91 -7.92
C THR A 59 0.85 -1.78 -9.18
N GLY A 60 1.90 -2.53 -9.53
CA GLY A 60 2.02 -3.23 -10.80
C GLY A 60 2.45 -2.35 -11.97
N LEU A 61 2.61 -1.03 -11.77
CA LEU A 61 2.98 -0.06 -12.79
C LEU A 61 4.40 0.47 -12.56
N ALA A 62 5.08 0.88 -13.63
CA ALA A 62 6.36 1.58 -13.52
C ALA A 62 6.12 3.07 -13.26
N ILE A 63 6.74 3.58 -12.20
CA ILE A 63 6.66 4.99 -11.79
C ILE A 63 7.96 5.66 -12.21
N GLU A 64 7.85 6.72 -13.01
CA GLU A 64 9.00 7.51 -13.47
C GLU A 64 9.42 8.53 -12.42
N ALA A 65 8.45 9.18 -11.78
CA ALA A 65 8.69 10.10 -10.68
C ALA A 65 7.54 10.06 -9.67
N ILE A 66 7.89 10.07 -8.39
CA ILE A 66 6.93 10.24 -7.31
C ILE A 66 7.53 11.06 -6.18
N SER A 67 6.77 12.06 -5.73
CA SER A 67 7.14 12.93 -4.63
C SER A 67 5.90 13.39 -3.87
N TYR A 68 6.09 13.63 -2.57
CA TYR A 68 5.02 14.02 -1.65
C TYR A 68 5.40 15.28 -0.92
N GLN A 69 4.49 16.24 -0.86
CA GLN A 69 4.61 17.32 0.10
C GLN A 69 4.21 16.79 1.47
N VAL A 70 5.04 17.03 2.49
CA VAL A 70 4.76 16.66 3.87
C VAL A 70 4.76 17.88 4.78
N ALA A 71 3.91 17.85 5.79
CA ALA A 71 3.93 18.80 6.90
C ALA A 71 4.65 18.19 8.09
N VAL A 72 5.57 18.96 8.67
CA VAL A 72 6.28 18.58 9.91
C VAL A 72 5.67 19.33 11.07
N PHE A 73 5.38 18.60 12.14
CA PHE A 73 4.83 19.13 13.37
C PHE A 73 5.88 19.11 14.48
N ASP A 74 5.98 20.20 15.23
CA ASP A 74 6.78 20.25 16.45
C ASP A 74 6.21 19.38 17.58
N ALA A 75 6.91 19.29 18.70
CA ALA A 75 6.50 18.55 19.88
C ALA A 75 5.17 19.03 20.49
N ASP A 76 4.80 20.30 20.28
CA ASP A 76 3.55 20.91 20.75
C ASP A 76 2.39 20.73 19.75
N GLY A 77 2.66 20.16 18.58
CA GLY A 77 1.68 19.92 17.53
C GLY A 77 1.44 21.12 16.60
N GLY A 78 2.32 22.12 16.61
CA GLY A 78 2.35 23.21 15.64
C GLY A 78 3.01 22.77 14.33
N VAL A 79 2.48 23.19 13.18
CA VAL A 79 3.15 22.98 11.89
C VAL A 79 4.32 23.94 11.78
N THR A 80 5.51 23.42 11.50
CA THR A 80 6.72 24.25 11.40
C THR A 80 7.31 24.29 10.00
N ASP A 81 7.13 23.22 9.23
CA ASP A 81 7.72 23.11 7.90
C ASP A 81 6.78 22.40 6.92
N LEU A 82 6.85 22.81 5.66
CA LEU A 82 6.33 22.08 4.51
C LEU A 82 7.50 21.72 3.60
N LEU A 83 7.66 20.43 3.34
CA LEU A 83 8.81 19.87 2.62
C LEU A 83 8.32 19.01 1.46
N VAL A 84 9.14 18.80 0.44
CA VAL A 84 8.89 17.78 -0.59
C VAL A 84 9.86 16.63 -0.41
N LEU A 85 9.32 15.42 -0.24
CA LEU A 85 10.08 14.18 -0.23
C LEU A 85 10.09 13.59 -1.64
N GLU A 86 11.26 13.57 -2.28
CA GLU A 86 11.42 13.07 -3.64
C GLU A 86 11.95 11.62 -3.64
N PHE A 87 11.14 10.68 -4.15
CA PHE A 87 11.55 9.29 -4.28
C PHE A 87 12.00 8.95 -5.71
N GLY A 88 11.62 9.76 -6.70
CA GLY A 88 11.99 9.59 -8.11
C GLY A 88 11.48 8.27 -8.69
N ASN A 89 12.23 7.66 -9.63
CA ASN A 89 11.77 6.45 -10.30
C ASN A 89 11.68 5.21 -9.40
N LEU A 90 10.63 4.42 -9.61
CA LEU A 90 10.40 3.12 -9.00
C LEU A 90 9.71 2.18 -10.01
N ILE A 91 10.45 1.22 -10.56
CA ILE A 91 9.84 0.14 -11.35
C ILE A 91 8.89 -0.69 -10.49
N ALA A 92 7.93 -1.39 -11.12
CA ALA A 92 6.99 -2.25 -10.41
C ALA A 92 7.71 -3.27 -9.51
N GLY A 93 7.25 -3.41 -8.26
CA GLY A 93 7.83 -4.29 -7.24
C GLY A 93 9.09 -3.76 -6.56
N LYS A 94 9.63 -2.61 -6.96
CA LYS A 94 10.85 -2.04 -6.37
C LYS A 94 10.56 -1.46 -4.99
N THR A 95 11.46 -1.74 -4.06
CA THR A 95 11.62 -1.01 -2.78
C THR A 95 12.81 -0.08 -2.89
N LYS A 96 12.67 1.16 -2.42
CA LYS A 96 13.72 2.17 -2.37
C LYS A 96 13.81 2.73 -0.95
N VAL A 97 15.03 2.89 -0.46
CA VAL A 97 15.31 3.54 0.82
C VAL A 97 15.93 4.90 0.54
N VAL A 98 15.40 5.96 1.15
CA VAL A 98 15.88 7.34 0.96
C VAL A 98 16.07 7.99 2.33
N GLN A 99 17.11 8.81 2.47
CA GLN A 99 17.34 9.61 3.66
C GLN A 99 17.11 11.09 3.36
N PHE A 100 16.46 11.78 4.28
CA PHE A 100 16.21 13.21 4.23
C PHE A 100 16.67 13.85 5.54
N ASP A 101 17.45 14.92 5.45
CA ASP A 101 17.93 15.65 6.62
C ASP A 101 17.10 16.91 6.84
N LEU A 102 16.47 17.00 8.00
CA LEU A 102 15.83 18.22 8.49
C LEU A 102 16.86 19.02 9.28
N ALA A 103 17.25 20.18 8.78
CA ALA A 103 18.21 21.03 9.46
C ALA A 103 17.56 21.80 10.63
N GLY A 104 18.37 22.15 11.63
CA GLY A 104 17.98 23.10 12.69
C GLY A 104 17.02 22.57 13.75
N ARG A 105 16.74 21.27 13.76
CA ARG A 105 15.86 20.61 14.74
C ARG A 105 16.28 19.18 15.02
N GLY A 106 16.33 18.79 16.29
CA GLY A 106 16.55 17.40 16.70
C GLY A 106 15.30 16.54 16.53
N CYS A 107 15.45 15.23 16.38
CA CYS A 107 14.31 14.33 16.16
C CYS A 107 13.32 14.32 17.32
N ALA A 108 13.78 14.61 18.55
CA ALA A 108 12.91 14.69 19.73
C ALA A 108 11.92 15.86 19.69
N ASP A 109 12.19 16.89 18.88
CA ASP A 109 11.34 18.07 18.74
C ASP A 109 10.25 17.87 17.67
N ILE A 110 10.12 16.68 17.10
CA ILE A 110 9.15 16.35 16.04
C ILE A 110 8.13 15.35 16.60
N SER A 111 6.86 15.71 16.62
CA SER A 111 5.80 14.81 17.08
C SER A 111 5.30 13.90 15.95
N ARG A 112 5.08 14.47 14.77
CA ARG A 112 4.56 13.77 13.60
C ARG A 112 4.93 14.45 12.29
N ILE A 113 4.83 13.67 11.23
CA ILE A 113 4.93 14.12 9.85
C ILE A 113 3.69 13.59 9.10
N THR A 114 3.04 14.44 8.32
CA THR A 114 1.85 14.03 7.54
C THR A 114 2.05 14.32 6.07
N VAL A 115 1.55 13.45 5.20
CA VAL A 115 1.46 13.72 3.77
C VAL A 115 0.36 14.74 3.54
N ASN A 116 0.73 15.94 3.08
CA ASN A 116 -0.21 17.02 2.82
C ASN A 116 -0.79 16.92 1.41
N GLU A 117 0.08 16.74 0.40
CA GLU A 117 -0.30 16.71 -1.01
C GLU A 117 0.63 15.80 -1.82
N VAL A 118 0.16 15.32 -2.97
CA VAL A 118 1.00 14.68 -3.98
C VAL A 118 1.70 15.78 -4.78
N ALA A 119 3.03 15.87 -4.66
CA ALA A 119 3.81 16.87 -5.39
C ALA A 119 4.09 16.44 -6.84
N GLU A 120 4.34 15.15 -7.05
CA GLU A 120 4.49 14.56 -8.38
C GLU A 120 4.08 13.09 -8.37
N CYS A 121 3.46 12.65 -9.47
CA CYS A 121 3.11 11.25 -9.71
C CYS A 121 3.04 11.01 -11.23
N ALA A 122 4.16 10.61 -11.81
CA ALA A 122 4.29 10.33 -13.23
C ALA A 122 4.53 8.84 -13.47
N LEU A 123 3.68 8.23 -14.30
CA LEU A 123 3.90 6.88 -14.80
C LEU A 123 4.85 6.92 -16.01
N ALA A 124 5.57 5.83 -16.22
CA ALA A 124 6.51 5.70 -17.33
C ALA A 124 5.84 5.75 -18.73
N ASP A 125 4.53 5.50 -18.80
CA ASP A 125 3.73 5.61 -20.04
C ASP A 125 3.15 7.02 -20.27
N GLY A 126 3.46 7.98 -19.38
CA GLY A 126 2.97 9.35 -19.44
C GLY A 126 1.62 9.57 -18.74
N GLY A 127 1.04 8.54 -18.13
CA GLY A 127 -0.17 8.66 -17.32
C GLY A 127 0.10 9.22 -15.91
N VAL A 128 -0.99 9.57 -15.22
CA VAL A 128 -1.01 9.88 -13.78
C VAL A 128 -1.66 8.70 -13.06
N GLY A 129 -1.04 8.23 -11.97
CA GLY A 129 -1.56 7.09 -11.21
C GLY A 129 -2.54 7.51 -10.12
N ASP A 130 -3.79 7.03 -10.18
CA ASP A 130 -4.81 7.27 -9.15
C ASP A 130 -4.38 6.80 -7.75
N PHE A 131 -3.48 5.79 -7.69
CA PHE A 131 -2.95 5.21 -6.45
C PHE A 131 -2.05 6.17 -5.66
N CYS A 132 -1.58 7.28 -6.24
CA CYS A 132 -0.61 8.15 -5.59
C CYS A 132 -1.14 8.81 -4.31
N LEU A 133 -2.45 8.98 -4.16
CA LEU A 133 -3.05 9.31 -2.86
C LEU A 133 -4.04 8.24 -2.39
N THR A 134 -4.89 7.73 -3.30
CA THR A 134 -5.95 6.79 -2.91
C THR A 134 -5.43 5.39 -2.55
N GLY A 135 -4.26 5.02 -3.07
CA GLY A 135 -3.56 3.77 -2.79
C GLY A 135 -2.29 3.97 -1.97
N LEU A 136 -2.11 5.14 -1.36
CA LEU A 136 -0.98 5.43 -0.49
C LEU A 136 -1.20 4.79 0.89
N GLU A 137 -0.26 3.95 1.30
CA GLU A 137 -0.20 3.38 2.64
C GLU A 137 0.98 3.98 3.40
N THR A 138 0.70 4.60 4.56
CA THR A 138 1.74 5.20 5.40
C THR A 138 1.96 4.38 6.67
N ALA A 139 3.22 4.25 7.10
CA ALA A 139 3.57 3.61 8.36
C ALA A 139 4.73 4.32 9.06
N SER A 140 4.85 4.12 10.38
CA SER A 140 6.03 4.52 11.15
C SER A 140 6.48 3.37 12.04
N ARG A 141 7.79 3.20 12.19
CA ARG A 141 8.39 2.24 13.14
C ARG A 141 8.88 2.88 14.44
N GLY A 142 8.92 4.22 14.50
CA GLY A 142 9.52 4.98 15.59
C GLY A 142 8.51 5.79 16.41
N ALA A 143 9.03 6.72 17.21
CA ALA A 143 8.21 7.61 18.03
C ALA A 143 7.55 8.74 17.21
N ILE A 144 8.23 9.23 16.17
CA ILE A 144 7.67 10.21 15.23
C ILE A 144 6.56 9.51 14.44
N GLN A 145 5.33 10.00 14.55
CA GLN A 145 4.20 9.44 13.81
C GLN A 145 4.30 9.82 12.33
N PHE A 146 3.85 8.94 11.44
CA PHE A 146 3.78 9.23 10.00
C PHE A 146 2.43 8.78 9.45
N GLY A 147 1.76 9.69 8.74
CA GLY A 147 0.38 9.50 8.28
C GLY A 147 0.02 10.35 7.07
N ILE A 148 -1.26 10.27 6.68
CA ILE A 148 -1.93 11.18 5.75
C ILE A 148 -2.80 12.13 6.58
#